data_AF-A0A5E4CTL2-F1
#
_entry.id   AF-A0A5E4CTL2-F1
#
_cell.length_a   1.000
_cell.length_b   1.000
_cell.length_c   1.000
_cell.angle_alpha   90.00
_cell.angle_beta   90.00
_cell.angle_gamma   90.00
#
_symmetry.space_group_name_H-M   'P 1'
#
loop_
_entity.id
_entity.type
_entity.pdbx_description
1 polymer ?
#
loop_
_entity_poly.entity_id
_entity_poly.type
_entity_poly.pdbx_seq_one_letter_code
_entity_poly.pdbx_strand_id
1 'polypeptide(L)'
;VAVVAQFDPVRMMSDTMASKARMAVEIEEEFILQKPLFTLNTYNEQQIISDPRLRFELALREAGLHKTLYAKEVLPKISPQKPPRRDMESTIFKI
;
A
#
# COMPACT_ATOMS: atom_id res chain seq x y z
N VAL A 1 -7.98 45.61 46.17
CA VAL A 1 -9.19 45.85 45.36
C VAL A 1 -9.64 44.52 44.79
N ALA A 2 -10.79 44.00 45.21
CA ALA A 2 -11.36 42.79 44.62
C ALA A 2 -12.21 43.20 43.42
N VAL A 3 -11.83 42.77 42.22
CA VAL A 3 -12.60 43.04 41.00
C VAL A 3 -13.65 41.94 40.87
N VAL A 4 -14.92 42.30 41.06
CA VAL A 4 -16.05 41.39 40.85
C VAL A 4 -16.31 41.31 39.36
N ALA A 5 -16.01 40.18 38.75
CA ALA A 5 -16.31 39.93 37.34
C ALA A 5 -17.83 39.77 37.16
N GLN A 6 -18.38 40.41 36.12
CA GLN A 6 -19.79 40.26 35.76
C GLN A 6 -20.06 38.85 35.22
N PHE A 7 -21.25 38.33 35.52
CA PHE A 7 -21.69 37.02 35.05
C PHE A 7 -21.96 37.07 33.55
N ASP A 8 -21.01 36.55 32.76
CA ASP A 8 -21.13 36.40 31.32
C ASP A 8 -21.31 34.91 30.96
N PRO A 9 -22.55 34.45 30.73
CA PRO A 9 -22.82 33.05 30.41
C PRO A 9 -22.25 32.62 29.05
N VAL A 10 -22.01 33.57 28.14
CA VAL A 10 -21.43 33.28 26.83
C VAL A 10 -19.98 32.83 26.99
N ARG A 11 -19.22 33.49 27.87
CA ARG A 11 -17.84 33.11 28.18
C ARG A 11 -17.74 31.73 28.82
N MET A 12 -18.71 31.37 29.67
CA MET A 12 -18.71 30.07 30.37
C MET A 12 -19.02 28.90 29.44
N MET A 13 -19.86 29.13 28.42
CA MET A 13 -20.23 28.13 27.42
C MET A 13 -19.32 28.12 26.18
N SER A 14 -18.54 29.18 25.97
CA SER A 14 -17.65 29.29 24.81
C SER A 14 -16.39 28.45 24.96
N ASP A 15 -15.94 27.88 23.84
CA ASP A 15 -14.63 27.24 23.77
C ASP A 15 -13.50 28.20 24.12
N THR A 16 -12.61 27.72 25.00
CA THR A 16 -11.37 28.42 25.31
C THR A 16 -10.47 28.49 24.08
N MET A 17 -9.58 29.48 24.02
CA MET A 17 -8.62 29.61 22.91
C MET A 17 -7.75 28.36 22.73
N ALA A 18 -7.44 27.65 23.81
CA ALA A 18 -6.73 26.38 23.77
C ALA A 18 -7.56 25.25 23.13
N SER A 19 -8.88 25.23 23.36
CA SER A 19 -9.79 24.26 22.72
C SER A 19 -9.87 24.49 21.21
N LYS A 20 -10.06 25.76 20.81
CA LYS A 20 -10.11 26.16 19.39
C LYS A 20 -8.81 25.88 18.65
N ALA A 21 -7.67 26.09 19.30
CA ALA A 21 -6.36 25.79 18.72
C ALA A 21 -6.16 24.28 18.47
N ARG A 22 -6.63 23.40 19.37
CA ARG A 22 -6.56 21.94 19.15
C ARG A 22 -7.44 21.49 17.98
N MET A 23 -8.67 21.98 17.90
CA MET A 23 -9.56 21.64 16.78
C MET A 23 -9.02 22.14 15.44
N ALA A 24 -8.38 23.31 15.40
CA ALA A 24 -7.74 23.82 14.19
C ALA A 24 -6.56 22.95 13.72
N VAL A 25 -5.78 22.39 14.66
CA VAL A 25 -4.68 21.46 14.36
C VAL A 25 -5.22 20.13 13.83
N GLU A 26 -6.29 19.61 14.42
CA GLU A 26 -6.94 18.35 13.97
C GLU A 26 -7.50 18.46 12.53
N ILE A 27 -8.01 19.64 12.13
CA ILE A 27 -8.53 19.88 10.77
C ILE A 27 -7.40 19.96 9.72
N GLU A 28 -6.22 20.47 10.07
CA GLU A 28 -5.06 20.48 9.17
C GLU A 28 -4.35 19.12 9.08
N GLU A 29 -4.45 18.29 10.12
CA GLU A 29 -3.82 16.96 10.20
C GLU A 29 -4.66 15.83 9.55
N GLU A 30 -5.88 16.10 9.11
CA GLU A 30 -6.86 15.09 8.67
C GLU A 30 -6.51 14.34 7.36
N PHE A 31 -5.39 14.68 6.69
CA PHE A 31 -4.92 13.89 5.54
C PHE A 31 -3.40 13.86 5.38
N ILE A 32 -2.66 13.52 6.44
CA ILE A 32 -1.29 13.05 6.26
C ILE A 32 -1.36 11.65 5.65
N LEU A 33 -1.42 11.57 4.31
CA LEU A 33 -1.23 10.31 3.59
C LEU A 33 0.01 9.64 4.17
N GLN A 34 -0.17 8.51 4.85
CA GLN A 34 0.87 7.86 5.63
C GLN A 34 2.01 7.43 4.71
N LYS A 35 2.99 8.32 4.53
CA LYS A 35 4.14 8.08 3.68
C LYS A 35 4.99 7.00 4.35
N PRO A 36 5.41 5.95 3.63
CA PRO A 36 6.27 4.94 4.21
C PRO A 36 7.56 5.60 4.71
N LEU A 37 8.02 5.15 5.88
CA LEU A 37 9.27 5.63 6.50
C LEU A 37 10.50 5.35 5.62
N PHE A 38 10.39 4.41 4.68
CA PHE A 38 11.45 4.00 3.76
C PHE A 38 10.97 4.01 2.31
N THR A 39 11.91 4.20 1.37
CA THR A 39 11.65 4.05 -0.06
C THR A 39 11.44 2.57 -0.38
N LEU A 40 10.22 2.20 -0.78
CA LEU A 40 9.92 0.86 -1.25
C LEU A 40 10.49 0.66 -2.66
N ASN A 41 11.46 -0.26 -2.78
CA ASN A 41 12.03 -0.64 -4.06
C ASN A 41 11.24 -1.84 -4.62
N THR A 42 10.03 -1.56 -5.11
CA THR A 42 9.15 -2.56 -5.73
C THR A 42 9.20 -2.47 -7.24
N TYR A 43 8.55 -3.43 -7.91
CA TYR A 43 8.39 -3.41 -9.35
C TYR A 43 7.33 -2.39 -9.77
N ASN A 44 7.56 -1.73 -10.90
CA ASN A 44 6.54 -0.92 -11.58
C ASN A 44 5.56 -1.83 -12.34
N GLU A 45 4.35 -1.36 -12.62
CA GLU A 45 3.33 -2.07 -13.42
C GLU A 45 3.89 -2.54 -14.76
N GLN A 46 4.65 -1.68 -15.45
CA GLN A 46 5.28 -2.04 -16.73
C GLN A 46 6.27 -3.20 -16.58
N GLN A 47 7.00 -3.26 -15.47
CA GLN A 47 7.94 -4.34 -15.19
C GLN A 47 7.19 -5.64 -14.86
N ILE A 48 6.08 -5.55 -14.13
CA ILE A 48 5.22 -6.68 -13.81
C ILE A 48 4.61 -7.27 -15.10
N ILE A 49 4.08 -6.42 -15.98
CA ILE A 49 3.46 -6.84 -17.24
C ILE A 49 4.51 -7.39 -18.23
N SER A 50 5.77 -6.97 -18.14
CA SER A 50 6.81 -7.50 -19.02
C SER A 50 7.08 -8.99 -18.82
N ASP A 51 6.78 -9.55 -17.63
CA ASP A 51 7.05 -10.95 -17.36
C ASP A 51 6.09 -11.89 -18.13
N PRO A 52 6.63 -12.80 -18.96
CA PRO A 52 5.83 -13.67 -19.81
C PRO A 52 4.98 -14.67 -19.01
N ARG A 53 5.46 -15.08 -17.83
CA ARG A 53 4.74 -15.99 -16.92
C ARG A 53 3.43 -15.39 -16.46
N LEU A 54 3.46 -14.11 -16.06
CA LEU A 54 2.27 -13.41 -15.58
C LEU A 54 1.24 -13.25 -16.69
N ARG A 55 1.69 -12.84 -17.88
CA ARG A 55 0.82 -12.69 -19.05
C ARG A 55 0.14 -14.01 -19.42
N PHE A 56 0.89 -15.11 -19.39
CA PHE A 56 0.34 -16.43 -19.69
C PHE A 56 -0.66 -16.89 -18.62
N GLU A 57 -0.37 -16.64 -17.34
CA GLU A 57 -1.26 -16.98 -16.23
C GLU A 57 -2.59 -16.22 -16.30
N LEU A 58 -2.54 -14.92 -16.59
CA LEU A 58 -3.71 -14.09 -16.81
C LEU A 58 -4.56 -14.63 -17.97
N ALA A 59 -3.95 -14.95 -19.11
CA ALA A 59 -4.66 -15.54 -20.24
C ALA A 59 -5.33 -16.88 -19.88
N LEU A 60 -4.67 -17.72 -19.06
CA LEU A 60 -5.24 -18.97 -18.57
C LEU A 60 -6.40 -18.75 -17.58
N ARG A 61 -6.38 -17.68 -16.80
CA ARG A 61 -7.51 -17.32 -15.92
C ARG A 61 -8.70 -16.82 -16.73
N GLU A 62 -8.48 -15.93 -17.68
CA GLU A 62 -9.51 -15.41 -18.58
C GLU A 62 -10.20 -16.54 -19.35
N ALA A 63 -9.42 -17.52 -19.82
CA ALA A 63 -9.93 -18.70 -20.50
C ALA A 63 -10.45 -19.81 -19.53
N GLY A 64 -10.34 -19.62 -18.21
CA GLY A 64 -10.80 -20.56 -17.19
C GLY A 64 -9.95 -21.82 -16.99
N LEU A 65 -8.82 -21.98 -17.70
CA LEU A 65 -7.98 -23.19 -17.68
C LEU A 65 -6.89 -23.22 -16.59
N HIS A 66 -6.81 -22.22 -15.72
CA HIS A 66 -5.80 -22.10 -14.65
C HIS A 66 -5.61 -23.36 -13.75
N LYS A 67 -6.67 -24.16 -13.50
CA LYS A 67 -6.61 -25.37 -12.64
C LYS A 67 -6.29 -26.66 -13.40
N THR A 68 -6.16 -26.59 -14.71
CA THR A 68 -5.98 -27.79 -15.55
C THR A 68 -4.56 -28.37 -15.42
N LEU A 69 -4.41 -29.64 -15.81
CA LEU A 69 -3.08 -30.28 -15.90
C LEU A 69 -2.18 -29.55 -16.91
N TYR A 70 -2.76 -29.05 -18.00
CA TYR A 70 -2.06 -28.24 -19.00
C TYR A 70 -1.38 -27.02 -18.37
N ALA A 71 -2.09 -26.25 -17.55
CA ALA A 71 -1.51 -25.10 -16.86
C ALA A 71 -0.35 -25.50 -15.93
N LYS A 72 -0.51 -26.61 -15.19
CA LYS A 72 0.52 -27.13 -14.28
C LYS A 72 1.80 -27.57 -15.01
N GLU A 73 1.68 -28.11 -16.21
CA GLU A 73 2.83 -28.58 -16.99
C GLU A 73 3.53 -27.45 -17.74
N VAL A 74 2.79 -26.44 -18.21
CA VAL A 74 3.34 -25.37 -19.06
C VAL A 74 3.94 -24.24 -18.23
N LEU A 75 3.32 -23.83 -17.11
CA LEU A 75 3.81 -22.72 -16.29
C LEU A 75 5.28 -22.86 -15.83
N PRO A 76 5.75 -24.03 -15.37
CA PRO A 76 7.15 -24.20 -14.95
C PRO A 76 8.17 -24.09 -16.09
N LYS A 77 7.75 -24.40 -17.33
CA LYS A 77 8.63 -24.39 -18.52
C LYS A 77 8.94 -22.98 -19.00
N ILE A 78 8.08 -22.00 -18.66
CA ILE A 78 8.28 -20.61 -19.04
C ILE A 78 9.34 -20.01 -18.09
N SER A 79 10.44 -19.51 -18.61
CA SER A 79 11.47 -18.81 -17.83
C SER A 79 11.06 -17.35 -17.54
N PRO A 80 11.57 -16.73 -16.45
CA PRO A 80 11.35 -15.31 -16.22
C PRO A 80 12.23 -14.50 -17.18
N GLN A 81 11.89 -13.25 -17.46
CA GLN A 81 12.69 -12.43 -18.38
C GLN A 81 14.10 -12.16 -17.82
N LYS A 82 14.20 -11.97 -16.51
CA LYS A 82 15.46 -11.86 -15.80
C LYS A 82 15.71 -13.15 -15.02
N PRO A 83 16.82 -13.86 -15.28
CA PRO A 83 17.14 -15.04 -14.49
C PRO A 83 17.31 -14.65 -13.03
N PRO A 84 17.07 -15.60 -12.10
CA PRO A 84 17.45 -15.42 -10.70
C PRO A 84 18.91 -15.01 -10.60
N ARG A 85 19.19 -14.18 -9.59
CA ARG A 85 20.56 -13.83 -9.22
C ARG A 85 21.31 -15.12 -8.82
N ARG A 86 22.62 -15.21 -9.05
CA ARG A 86 23.40 -16.48 -8.90
C ARG A 86 23.29 -17.10 -7.50
N ASP A 87 23.19 -16.26 -6.48
CA ASP A 87 22.98 -16.59 -5.07
C ASP A 87 21.57 -17.12 -4.77
N MET A 88 20.59 -16.82 -5.63
CA MET A 88 19.18 -17.18 -5.49
C MET A 88 18.77 -18.35 -6.39
N GLU A 89 19.72 -19.05 -7.01
CA GLU A 89 19.39 -20.23 -7.81
C GLU A 89 18.92 -21.38 -6.91
N SER A 90 17.63 -21.75 -7.02
CA SER A 90 17.11 -22.92 -6.33
C SER A 90 17.63 -24.20 -6.97
N THR A 91 18.27 -25.07 -6.18
CA THR A 91 18.69 -26.42 -6.61
C THR A 91 17.56 -27.45 -6.53
N ILE A 92 16.47 -27.15 -5.83
CA ILE A 92 15.35 -28.07 -5.54
C ILE A 92 14.67 -28.60 -6.82
N PHE A 93 14.69 -27.83 -7.91
CA PHE A 93 14.01 -28.17 -9.16
C PHE A 93 14.96 -28.60 -10.29
N LYS A 94 16.24 -28.83 -9.99
CA LYS A 94 17.19 -29.37 -10.98
C LYS A 94 17.00 -30.90 -11.03
N ILE A 95 16.55 -31.42 -12.17
CA ILE A 95 16.50 -32.86 -12.51
C ILE A 95 17.87 -33.31 -12.98
#